data_AF-A0A9J9KJ84-F1
#
_entry.id   AF-A0A9J9KJ84-F1
#
_cell.length_a   1.000
_cell.length_b   1.000
_cell.length_c   1.000
_cell.angle_alpha   90.00
_cell.angle_beta   90.00
_cell.angle_gamma   90.00
#
_symmetry.space_group_name_H-M   'P 1'
#
loop_
_entity.id
_entity.type
_entity.pdbx_description
1 polymer ?
#
loop_
_entity_poly.entity_id
_entity_poly.type
_entity_poly.pdbx_seq_one_letter_code
_entity_poly.pdbx_strand_id
1 'polypeptide(L)'
;MSDVQQRIDQLVKTNDILLFMKGNASFPMCGFSGRAVQILKACGVDPKNIATVNVLDDQEIRQGIKDYSHWPTIPQLYVKGEFIGGSDIMMEMYESGELQQVLGTGDAA
;
A
#
# COMPACT_ATOMS: atom_id res chain seq x y z
N MET A 1 -1.13 18.53 13.24
CA MET A 1 -0.55 17.31 12.66
C MET A 1 0.86 17.17 13.18
N SER A 2 1.27 15.99 13.65
CA SER A 2 2.68 15.76 14.02
C SER A 2 3.55 15.68 12.76
N ASP A 3 4.86 15.89 12.90
CA ASP A 3 5.82 15.84 11.79
C ASP A 3 5.74 14.52 11.02
N VAL A 4 5.50 13.41 11.73
CA VAL A 4 5.28 12.07 11.15
C VAL A 4 4.03 12.00 10.28
N GLN A 5 2.92 12.60 10.74
CA GLN A 5 1.67 12.64 9.97
C GLN A 5 1.84 13.45 8.68
N GLN A 6 2.61 14.53 8.74
CA GLN A 6 2.94 15.33 7.55
C GLN A 6 3.83 14.55 6.57
N ARG A 7 4.82 13.80 7.07
CA ARG A 7 5.66 12.91 6.24
C ARG A 7 4.80 11.85 5.54
N ILE A 8 3.88 11.22 6.27
CA ILE A 8 2.95 10.22 5.70
C ILE A 8 2.05 10.85 4.64
N ASP A 9 1.43 12.00 4.93
CA ASP A 9 0.58 12.74 3.99
C ASP A 9 1.34 13.10 2.70
N GLN A 10 2.58 13.55 2.81
CA GLN A 10 3.43 13.82 1.65
C GLN A 10 3.74 12.54 0.86
N LEU A 11 4.07 11.44 1.53
CA LEU A 11 4.35 10.16 0.86
C LEU A 11 3.14 9.67 0.07
N VAL A 12 1.94 9.67 0.67
CA VAL A 12 0.73 9.17 0.00
C VAL A 12 0.28 10.08 -1.15
N LYS A 13 0.53 11.40 -1.07
CA LYS A 13 0.19 12.35 -2.15
C LYS A 13 1.21 12.41 -3.27
N THR A 14 2.48 12.11 -2.97
CA THR A 14 3.57 12.15 -3.96
C THR A 14 3.59 10.90 -4.83
N ASN A 15 3.15 9.75 -4.28
CA ASN A 15 3.21 8.47 -4.96
C ASN A 15 1.81 8.03 -5.36
N ASP A 16 1.61 7.75 -6.65
CA ASP A 16 0.33 7.26 -7.17
C ASP A 16 -0.06 5.90 -6.59
N ILE A 17 0.93 5.04 -6.30
CA ILE A 17 0.71 3.73 -5.66
C ILE A 17 1.76 3.57 -4.57
N LEU A 18 1.32 3.58 -3.31
CA LEU A 18 2.19 3.47 -2.14
C LEU A 18 1.74 2.32 -1.24
N LEU A 19 2.67 1.43 -0.92
CA LEU A 19 2.45 0.30 -0.02
C LEU A 19 3.32 0.42 1.23
N PHE A 20 2.69 0.64 2.38
CA PHE A 20 3.35 0.48 3.68
C PHE A 20 3.40 -1.01 4.02
N MET A 21 4.60 -1.56 4.18
CA MET A 21 4.80 -2.99 4.35
C MET A 21 5.94 -3.32 5.32
N LYS A 22 6.02 -4.58 5.76
CA LYS A 22 7.12 -5.10 6.56
C LYS A 22 8.17 -5.72 5.63
N GLY A 23 9.34 -5.12 5.56
CA GLY A 23 10.36 -5.42 4.54
C GLY A 23 10.17 -4.57 3.29
N ASN A 24 10.55 -5.10 2.13
CA ASN A 24 10.42 -4.41 0.84
C ASN A 24 9.91 -5.36 -0.25
N ALA A 25 9.65 -4.84 -1.45
CA ALA A 25 9.10 -5.64 -2.57
C ALA A 25 9.99 -6.82 -3.01
N SER A 26 11.30 -6.75 -2.79
CA SER A 26 12.26 -7.82 -3.09
C SER A 26 12.38 -8.83 -1.94
N PHE A 27 12.29 -8.35 -0.70
CA PHE A 27 12.46 -9.12 0.53
C PHE A 27 11.33 -8.79 1.52
N PRO A 28 10.11 -9.34 1.30
CA PRO A 28 9.03 -9.18 2.25
C PRO A 28 9.35 -9.97 3.54
N MET A 29 9.25 -9.31 4.69
CA MET A 29 9.51 -9.91 6.00
C MET A 29 8.22 -10.42 6.69
N CYS A 30 7.09 -10.37 6.00
CA CYS A 30 5.80 -10.82 6.50
C CYS A 30 4.95 -11.39 5.36
N GLY A 31 4.26 -12.51 5.59
CA GLY A 31 3.41 -13.17 4.58
C GLY A 31 2.33 -12.25 4.01
N PHE A 32 1.69 -11.43 4.84
CA PHE A 32 0.69 -10.45 4.38
C PHE A 32 1.30 -9.36 3.49
N SER A 33 2.51 -8.88 3.83
CA SER A 33 3.25 -7.93 3.02
C SER A 33 3.67 -8.54 1.67
N GLY A 34 4.09 -9.80 1.65
CA GLY A 34 4.37 -10.54 0.43
C GLY A 34 3.13 -10.71 -0.45
N ARG A 35 1.99 -11.06 0.15
CA ARG A 35 0.70 -11.20 -0.54
C ARG A 35 0.28 -9.89 -1.20
N ALA A 36 0.33 -8.76 -0.48
CA ALA A 36 -0.01 -7.45 -1.05
C ALA A 36 0.84 -7.11 -2.30
N VAL A 37 2.16 -7.35 -2.25
CA VAL A 37 3.04 -7.14 -3.41
C VAL A 37 2.68 -8.08 -4.57
N GLN A 38 2.36 -9.34 -4.28
CA GLN A 38 1.94 -10.30 -5.32
C GLN A 38 0.62 -9.89 -5.98
N ILE A 39 -0.36 -9.41 -5.20
CA ILE A 39 -1.64 -8.93 -5.73
C ILE A 39 -1.43 -7.75 -6.68
N LEU A 40 -0.61 -6.76 -6.29
CA LEU A 40 -0.32 -5.60 -7.16
C LEU A 40 0.36 -6.02 -8.47
N LYS A 41 1.28 -6.99 -8.40
CA LYS A 41 1.90 -7.57 -9.60
C LYS A 41 0.90 -8.33 -10.46
N ALA A 42 -0.01 -9.08 -9.85
CA ALA A 42 -1.07 -9.81 -10.55
C ALA A 42 -2.08 -8.86 -11.23
N CYS A 43 -2.30 -7.67 -10.66
CA CYS A 43 -3.08 -6.60 -11.29
C CYS A 43 -2.39 -5.96 -12.49
N GLY A 44 -1.15 -6.33 -12.83
CA GLY A 44 -0.41 -5.77 -13.96
C GLY A 44 0.29 -4.44 -13.67
N VAL A 45 0.41 -4.03 -12.40
CA VAL A 45 1.14 -2.81 -12.04
C VAL A 45 2.65 -3.03 -12.24
N ASP A 46 3.31 -2.13 -12.99
CA ASP A 46 4.77 -2.15 -13.12
C ASP A 46 5.41 -1.97 -11.73
N PRO A 47 6.31 -2.86 -11.28
CA PRO A 47 7.03 -2.72 -10.02
C PRO A 47 7.70 -1.36 -9.82
N LYS A 48 8.07 -0.66 -10.89
CA LYS A 48 8.68 0.69 -10.82
C LYS A 48 7.71 1.77 -10.36
N ASN A 49 6.41 1.56 -10.57
CA ASN A 49 5.36 2.50 -10.18
C ASN A 49 4.85 2.25 -8.76
N ILE A 50 5.30 1.18 -8.11
CA ILE A 50 4.93 0.83 -6.74
C ILE A 50 6.00 1.37 -5.80
N ALA A 51 5.67 2.44 -5.09
CA ALA A 51 6.49 2.87 -3.97
C ALA A 51 6.22 1.96 -2.75
N THR A 52 7.27 1.54 -2.06
CA THR A 52 7.13 0.75 -0.83
C THR A 52 7.85 1.43 0.33
N VAL A 53 7.20 1.50 1.48
CA VAL A 53 7.79 2.02 2.72
C VAL A 53 7.90 0.88 3.73
N ASN A 54 9.13 0.58 4.15
CA ASN A 54 9.40 -0.42 5.16
C ASN A 54 9.14 0.15 6.56
N VAL A 55 8.03 -0.24 7.18
CA VAL A 55 7.68 0.22 8.53
C VAL A 55 8.52 -0.43 9.64
N LEU A 56 9.39 -1.39 9.31
CA LEU A 56 10.31 -1.98 10.29
C LEU A 56 11.52 -1.08 10.54
N ASP A 57 11.89 -0.24 9.57
CA ASP A 57 13.05 0.65 9.67
C ASP A 57 12.70 1.96 10.41
N ASP A 58 11.42 2.34 10.44
CA ASP A 58 10.92 3.56 11.08
C ASP A 58 9.70 3.25 11.96
N GLN A 59 9.93 3.15 13.28
CA GLN A 59 8.86 2.87 14.25
C GLN A 59 7.85 4.02 14.36
N GLU A 60 8.26 5.26 14.07
CA GLU A 60 7.36 6.40 14.10
C GLU A 60 6.38 6.33 12.93
N ILE A 61 6.85 6.03 11.72
CA ILE A 61 6.00 5.77 10.55
C ILE A 61 5.08 4.58 10.82
N ARG A 62 5.58 3.51 11.47
CA ARG A 62 4.77 2.33 11.80
C ARG A 62 3.57 2.63 12.68
N GLN A 63 3.73 3.50 13.68
CA GLN A 63 2.63 3.91 14.54
C GLN A 63 1.79 4.98 13.85
N GLY A 64 2.44 5.99 13.27
CA GLY A 64 1.79 7.09 12.60
C GLY A 64 0.87 6.67 11.46
N ILE A 65 1.25 5.66 10.67
CA ILE A 65 0.41 5.20 9.56
C ILE A 65 -0.88 4.57 10.05
N LYS A 66 -0.87 3.89 11.19
CA LYS A 66 -2.08 3.31 11.79
C LYS A 66 -3.02 4.38 12.30
N ASP A 67 -2.46 5.42 12.90
CA ASP A 67 -3.23 6.55 13.40
C ASP A 67 -3.79 7.39 12.22
N TYR A 68 -3.01 7.52 11.13
CA TYR A 68 -3.41 8.25 9.91
C TYR A 68 -4.57 7.55 9.18
N SER A 69 -4.45 6.23 8.93
CA SER A 69 -5.52 5.45 8.26
C SER A 69 -6.68 5.09 9.17
N HIS A 70 -6.55 5.30 10.49
CA HIS A 70 -7.43 4.69 11.50
C HIS A 70 -7.50 3.16 11.35
N TRP A 71 -6.40 2.53 10.89
CA TRP A 71 -6.34 1.10 10.60
C TRP A 71 -5.19 0.41 11.36
N PRO A 72 -5.46 -0.64 12.15
CA PRO A 72 -4.48 -1.17 13.10
C PRO A 72 -3.42 -2.10 12.47
N THR A 73 -3.64 -2.59 11.25
CA THR A 73 -2.81 -3.65 10.63
C THR A 73 -1.93 -3.15 9.49
N ILE A 74 -0.91 -3.95 9.14
CA ILE A 74 0.04 -3.72 8.04
C ILE A 74 0.13 -5.05 7.27
N PRO A 75 0.17 -5.06 5.93
CA PRO A 75 0.38 -3.91 5.02
C PRO A 75 -0.82 -2.99 4.84
N GLN A 76 -0.57 -1.76 4.36
CA GLN A 76 -1.60 -0.77 3.99
C GLN A 76 -1.29 -0.18 2.60
N LEU A 77 -2.26 -0.28 1.69
CA LEU A 77 -2.17 0.26 0.34
C LEU A 77 -2.84 1.62 0.24
N TYR A 78 -2.16 2.54 -0.43
CA TYR A 78 -2.68 3.83 -0.86
C TYR A 78 -2.57 3.95 -2.37
N VAL A 79 -3.61 4.50 -2.99
CA VAL A 79 -3.64 4.81 -4.42
C VAL A 79 -4.09 6.25 -4.58
N LYS A 80 -3.26 7.09 -5.22
CA LYS A 80 -3.51 8.52 -5.46
C LYS A 80 -3.90 9.30 -4.19
N GLY A 81 -3.25 8.97 -3.07
CA GLY A 81 -3.53 9.57 -1.76
C GLY A 81 -4.73 8.98 -1.00
N GLU A 82 -5.49 8.07 -1.60
CA GLU A 82 -6.63 7.42 -0.97
C GLU A 82 -6.23 6.08 -0.34
N PHE A 83 -6.74 5.82 0.87
CA PHE A 83 -6.51 4.56 1.57
C PHE A 83 -7.42 3.47 0.99
N ILE A 84 -6.83 2.42 0.45
CA ILE A 84 -7.57 1.29 -0.15
C ILE A 84 -7.85 0.21 0.89
N GLY A 85 -6.85 -0.18 1.67
CA GLY A 85 -7.02 -1.22 2.67
C GLY A 85 -5.76 -2.03 2.96
N GLY A 86 -5.96 -3.10 3.73
CA GLY A 86 -4.93 -4.10 4.03
C GLY A 86 -4.88 -5.24 3.01
N SER A 87 -4.02 -6.23 3.27
CA SER A 87 -3.80 -7.36 2.34
C SER A 87 -5.05 -8.18 2.03
N ASP A 88 -5.98 -8.32 2.97
CA ASP A 88 -7.19 -9.13 2.76
C ASP A 88 -8.21 -8.38 1.90
N ILE A 89 -8.41 -7.08 2.17
CA ILE A 89 -9.23 -6.18 1.33
C ILE A 89 -8.68 -6.12 -0.10
N MET A 90 -7.36 -6.01 -0.26
CA MET A 90 -6.72 -6.07 -1.58
C MET A 90 -7.03 -7.37 -2.32
N MET A 91 -7.12 -8.50 -1.62
CA MET A 91 -7.45 -9.78 -2.24
C MET A 91 -8.91 -9.80 -2.71
N GLU A 92 -9.84 -9.35 -1.86
CA GLU A 92 -11.27 -9.26 -2.20
C GLU A 92 -11.52 -8.30 -3.38
N MET A 93 -10.86 -7.13 -3.39
CA MET A 93 -10.94 -6.18 -4.49
C MET A 93 -10.30 -6.74 -5.77
N TYR A 94 -9.24 -7.55 -5.66
CA TYR A 94 -8.63 -8.23 -6.81
C TYR A 94 -9.55 -9.29 -7.41
N GLU A 95 -10.19 -10.10 -6.57
CA GLU A 95 -11.14 -11.14 -6.99
C GLU A 95 -12.40 -10.56 -7.65
N SER A 96 -12.85 -9.39 -7.17
CA SER A 96 -13.97 -8.64 -7.78
C SER A 96 -13.58 -7.83 -9.01
N GLY A 97 -12.28 -7.62 -9.26
CA GLY A 97 -11.77 -6.79 -10.36
C GLY A 97 -11.75 -5.28 -10.05
N GLU A 98 -12.26 -4.86 -8.89
CA GLU A 98 -12.29 -3.45 -8.45
C GLU A 98 -10.88 -2.90 -8.25
N LEU A 99 -9.94 -3.73 -7.77
CA LEU A 99 -8.57 -3.28 -7.53
C LEU A 99 -7.88 -2.85 -8.83
N GLN A 100 -8.10 -3.58 -9.92
CA GLN A 100 -7.55 -3.27 -11.24
C GLN A 100 -8.13 -1.95 -11.77
N GLN A 101 -9.41 -1.67 -11.51
CA GLN A 101 -10.03 -0.40 -11.87
C GLN A 101 -9.42 0.77 -11.09
N VAL A 102 -9.23 0.61 -9.78
CA VAL A 102 -8.60 1.61 -8.91
C VAL A 102 -7.15 1.89 -9.34
N LEU A 103 -6.41 0.84 -9.68
CA LEU A 103 -5.02 0.93 -10.14
C LEU A 103 -4.89 1.46 -11.58
N GLY A 104 -5.99 1.60 -12.31
CA GLY A 104 -5.99 2.00 -13.72
C GLY A 104 -5.39 0.95 -14.65
N THR A 105 -5.34 -0.31 -14.21
CA THR A 105 -4.88 -1.46 -14.99
C THR A 105 -6.03 -2.32 -15.52
N GLY A 106 -7.28 -2.02 -15.12
CA GLY A 106 -8.46 -2.58 -15.75
C GLY A 106 -8.58 -2.05 -17.17
N ASP A 107 -8.74 -2.97 -18.14
CA ASP A 107 -9.05 -2.61 -19.53
C ASP A 107 -10.23 -1.64 -19.54
N ALA A 108 -9.96 -0.39 -19.93
CA ALA A 108 -10.99 0.51 -20.40
C ALA A 108 -11.55 -0.12 -21.68
N ALA A 109 -12.68 -0.79 -21.55
CA ALA A 109 -13.50 -1.21 -22.69
C ALA A 109 -13.86 0.02 -23.55
#